data_AF-A0A7Y5DTZ4-F1
#
_entry.id   AF-A0A7Y5DTZ4-F1
#
_cell.length_a   1.000
_cell.length_b   1.000
_cell.length_c   1.000
_cell.angle_alpha   90.00
_cell.angle_beta   90.00
_cell.angle_gamma   90.00
#
_symmetry.space_group_name_H-M   'P 1'
#
loop_
_entity.id
_entity.type
_entity.pdbx_description
1 polymer ?
#
loop_
_entity_poly.entity_id
_entity_poly.type
_entity_poly.pdbx_seq_one_letter_code
_entity_poly.pdbx_strand_id
1 'polypeptide(L)'
;MPFFAKLTFIFLTALLINTAQAGDTAVEFNIPAQNLPTALKQLAGQSRLQMLYDGPTVQGKRSAALKGRYTPQQALQQVLTGTGLRAVATGNNAVAVKSAPPPESIDNGSESTLPKVTVEADASYDPDWAKDPYNPDYVLPNATSGTKTDTPIMETPLNVQVISKQVLKDQQVITLDQALKNVSGVTTLTNTNSDNSLFLRGFQTRTTFRNGFRMDGSESNGGSLGHGQQFANVESVEVLKGPAAILFGRVEPGGMVNIVTKQPRATPYYSLTQQFGSYDLYRTSIDATGPLTKDDTLLYRMNASFQSNNTFQDLVKNEDVLWPRSSAGTSVPAPRRPWKWNMSIK
;
A
#
# COMPACT_ATOMS: atom_id res chain seq x y z
N MET A 1 59.42 -32.16 46.92
CA MET A 1 58.97 -31.78 48.28
C MET A 1 59.38 -30.33 48.54
N PRO A 2 58.54 -29.51 49.17
CA PRO A 2 57.62 -28.52 48.57
C PRO A 2 58.21 -27.10 48.51
N PHE A 3 57.95 -26.25 47.50
CA PHE A 3 56.74 -25.45 47.20
C PHE A 3 56.31 -24.48 48.33
N PHE A 4 56.64 -23.19 48.15
CA PHE A 4 55.95 -22.05 48.78
C PHE A 4 55.81 -20.93 47.74
N ALA A 5 54.61 -20.72 47.22
CA ALA A 5 54.26 -19.55 46.42
C ALA A 5 53.05 -18.87 47.07
N LYS A 6 53.26 -17.61 47.46
CA LYS A 6 52.29 -16.74 48.14
C LYS A 6 51.14 -16.38 47.20
N LEU A 7 49.90 -16.59 47.65
CA LEU A 7 48.69 -16.11 46.99
C LEU A 7 48.25 -14.80 47.64
N THR A 8 48.43 -13.69 46.92
CA THR A 8 47.98 -12.35 47.34
C THR A 8 46.51 -12.17 46.95
N PHE A 9 45.64 -12.01 47.94
CA PHE A 9 44.23 -11.67 47.77
C PHE A 9 44.08 -10.17 47.47
N ILE A 10 43.58 -9.81 46.29
CA ILE A 10 43.14 -8.45 45.97
C ILE A 10 41.62 -8.41 46.18
N PHE A 11 41.18 -7.70 47.23
CA PHE A 11 39.76 -7.38 47.45
C PHE A 11 39.36 -6.27 46.47
N LEU A 12 38.55 -6.61 45.47
CA LEU A 12 37.90 -5.64 44.59
C LEU A 12 36.61 -5.16 45.27
N THR A 13 36.66 -3.98 45.89
CA THR A 13 35.49 -3.30 46.46
C THR A 13 34.59 -2.79 45.33
N ALA A 14 33.43 -3.45 45.17
CA ALA A 14 32.38 -2.97 44.29
C ALA A 14 31.73 -1.71 44.90
N LEU A 15 31.97 -0.57 44.26
CA LEU A 15 31.37 0.71 44.61
C LEU A 15 29.89 0.69 44.20
N LEU A 16 28.99 0.47 45.17
CA LEU A 16 27.55 0.66 44.99
C LEU A 16 27.28 2.16 44.79
N ILE A 17 27.01 2.55 43.54
CA ILE A 17 26.47 3.86 43.22
C ILE A 17 25.00 3.86 43.67
N ASN A 18 24.75 4.29 44.91
CA ASN A 18 23.40 4.62 45.35
C ASN A 18 22.93 5.84 44.56
N THR A 19 22.00 5.63 43.63
CA THR A 19 21.24 6.71 43.02
C THR A 19 20.33 7.27 44.09
N ALA A 20 20.62 8.50 44.53
CA ALA A 20 19.78 9.22 45.48
C ALA A 20 18.41 9.49 44.83
N GLN A 21 17.37 8.78 45.28
CA GLN A 21 15.98 9.09 44.94
C GLN A 21 15.52 10.31 45.75
N ALA A 22 15.00 11.31 45.05
CA ALA A 22 14.43 12.50 45.63
C ALA A 22 13.06 12.23 46.28
N GLY A 23 12.89 12.71 47.52
CA GLY A 23 11.59 12.93 48.17
C GLY A 23 11.16 11.84 49.14
N ASP A 24 11.79 11.76 50.32
CA ASP A 24 11.56 10.70 51.31
C ASP A 24 11.10 11.24 52.68
N THR A 25 10.30 12.30 52.70
CA THR A 25 9.68 12.79 53.94
C THR A 25 8.30 12.16 54.09
N ALA A 26 8.10 11.39 55.16
CA ALA A 26 6.82 10.74 55.44
C ALA A 26 5.76 11.80 55.80
N VAL A 27 4.64 11.78 55.06
CA VAL A 27 3.47 12.63 55.29
C VAL A 27 2.35 11.75 55.82
N GLU A 28 1.49 12.32 56.67
CA GLU A 28 0.30 11.63 57.16
C GLU A 28 -0.80 11.68 56.10
N PHE A 29 -1.23 10.51 55.63
CA PHE A 29 -2.28 10.35 54.65
C PHE A 29 -3.52 9.73 55.29
N ASN A 30 -4.70 10.23 54.90
CA ASN A 30 -5.99 9.65 55.24
C ASN A 30 -6.90 9.71 54.02
N ILE A 31 -6.92 8.62 53.25
CA ILE A 31 -7.68 8.47 52.01
C ILE A 31 -8.56 7.22 52.15
N PRO A 32 -9.90 7.37 52.23
CA PRO A 32 -10.81 6.23 52.29
C PRO A 32 -10.89 5.49 50.94
N ALA A 33 -11.34 4.24 50.96
CA ALA A 33 -11.54 3.46 49.73
C ALA A 33 -12.64 4.06 48.85
N GLN A 34 -12.26 4.60 47.70
CA GLN A 34 -13.15 5.35 46.81
C GLN A 34 -12.74 5.19 45.34
N ASN A 35 -13.49 5.82 44.44
CA ASN A 35 -13.16 5.85 43.01
C ASN A 35 -11.74 6.38 42.81
N LEU A 36 -10.96 5.65 42.00
CA LEU A 36 -9.54 5.90 41.84
C LEU A 36 -9.20 7.35 41.40
N PRO A 37 -9.95 7.99 40.48
CA PRO A 37 -9.70 9.39 40.13
C PRO A 37 -9.80 10.36 41.32
N THR A 38 -10.74 10.12 42.24
CA THR A 38 -10.93 10.95 43.43
C THR A 38 -9.80 10.73 44.43
N ALA A 39 -9.36 9.48 44.61
CA ALA A 39 -8.25 9.14 45.49
C ALA A 39 -6.92 9.72 45.00
N LEU A 40 -6.65 9.65 43.70
CA LEU A 40 -5.44 10.25 43.09
C LEU A 40 -5.44 11.78 43.25
N LYS A 41 -6.60 12.45 43.09
CA LYS A 41 -6.71 13.90 43.35
C LYS A 41 -6.44 14.26 44.82
N GLN A 42 -6.95 13.48 45.78
CA GLN A 42 -6.69 13.71 47.20
C GLN A 42 -5.22 13.45 47.57
N LEU A 43 -4.62 12.39 47.01
CA LEU A 43 -3.20 12.09 47.21
C LEU A 43 -2.30 13.19 46.62
N ALA A 44 -2.63 13.69 45.42
CA ALA A 44 -1.93 14.82 44.81
C ALA A 44 -2.01 16.09 45.68
N GLY A 45 -3.19 16.36 46.26
CA GLY A 45 -3.40 17.49 47.17
C GLY A 45 -2.57 17.41 48.45
N GLN A 46 -2.42 16.22 49.04
CA GLN A 46 -1.68 16.01 50.29
C GLN A 46 -0.16 15.87 50.09
N SER A 47 0.28 15.35 48.94
CA SER A 47 1.71 15.08 48.65
C SER A 47 2.41 16.14 47.78
N ARG A 48 1.64 17.09 47.21
CA ARG A 48 2.10 18.05 46.18
C ARG A 48 2.62 17.39 44.89
N LEU A 49 2.45 16.08 44.70
CA LEU A 49 2.82 15.39 43.46
C LEU A 49 1.86 15.77 42.33
N GLN A 50 2.40 16.05 41.15
CA GLN A 50 1.62 16.18 39.93
C GLN A 50 1.36 14.78 39.35
N MET A 51 0.09 14.41 39.19
CA MET A 51 -0.28 13.10 38.64
C MET A 51 -0.86 13.24 37.24
N LEU A 52 -0.24 12.56 36.29
CA LEU A 52 -0.73 12.46 34.92
C LEU A 52 -1.37 11.08 34.73
N TYR A 53 -2.61 11.04 34.27
CA TYR A 53 -3.29 9.80 33.95
C TYR A 53 -4.29 10.03 32.83
N ASP A 54 -4.55 8.98 32.05
CA ASP A 54 -5.58 8.98 31.02
C ASP A 54 -6.94 8.58 31.63
N GLY A 55 -8.00 9.32 31.29
CA GLY A 55 -9.33 9.19 31.89
C GLY A 55 -9.92 7.77 31.80
N PRO A 56 -9.93 7.14 30.61
CA PRO A 56 -10.40 5.77 30.42
C PRO A 56 -9.61 4.73 31.22
N THR A 57 -8.33 4.97 31.51
CA THR A 57 -7.45 4.01 32.21
C THR A 57 -7.80 3.88 33.69
N VAL A 58 -8.31 4.94 34.31
CA VAL A 58 -8.66 4.99 35.74
C VAL A 58 -10.16 4.87 36.02
N GLN A 59 -10.99 4.93 34.97
CA GLN A 59 -12.45 4.88 35.09
C GLN A 59 -12.91 3.48 35.53
N GLY A 60 -13.86 3.43 36.47
CA GLY A 60 -14.39 2.17 37.02
C GLY A 60 -13.46 1.43 38.00
N LYS A 61 -12.24 1.92 38.25
CA LYS A 61 -11.30 1.35 39.23
C LYS A 61 -11.51 1.99 40.62
N ARG A 62 -11.30 1.21 41.67
CA ARG A 62 -11.39 1.66 43.08
C ARG A 62 -10.02 1.55 43.75
N SER A 63 -9.71 2.55 44.56
CA SER A 63 -8.50 2.60 45.38
C SER A 63 -8.67 1.82 46.68
N ALA A 64 -7.56 1.30 47.21
CA ALA A 64 -7.50 0.81 48.58
C ALA A 64 -7.52 1.98 49.57
N ALA A 65 -8.02 1.74 50.80
CA ALA A 65 -7.93 2.73 51.87
C ALA A 65 -6.48 2.87 52.34
N LEU A 66 -6.03 4.11 52.53
CA LEU A 66 -4.70 4.45 53.02
C LEU A 66 -4.83 5.34 54.26
N LYS A 67 -4.33 4.86 55.40
CA LYS A 67 -4.29 5.64 56.65
C LYS A 67 -2.96 5.42 57.37
N GLY A 68 -2.20 6.47 57.61
CA GLY A 68 -0.92 6.41 58.31
C GLY A 68 0.14 7.32 57.72
N ARG A 69 1.37 7.21 58.21
CA ARG A 69 2.52 7.95 57.69
C ARG A 69 3.20 7.17 56.58
N TYR A 70 3.22 7.74 55.38
CA TYR A 70 3.82 7.13 54.19
C TYR A 70 4.64 8.17 53.44
N THR A 71 5.62 7.72 52.65
CA THR A 71 6.24 8.60 51.65
C THR A 71 5.28 8.73 50.46
N PRO A 72 5.31 9.84 49.69
CA PRO A 72 4.41 10.05 48.55
C PRO A 72 4.39 8.87 47.55
N GLN A 73 5.53 8.24 47.33
CA GLN A 73 5.73 7.11 46.43
C GLN A 73 5.12 5.82 47.01
N GLN A 74 5.33 5.56 48.31
CA GLN A 74 4.71 4.44 49.02
C GLN A 74 3.18 4.59 49.08
N ALA A 75 2.69 5.80 49.39
CA ALA A 75 1.27 6.12 49.40
C ALA A 75 0.62 5.85 48.04
N LEU A 76 1.27 6.28 46.96
CA LEU A 76 0.76 6.06 45.61
C LEU A 76 0.74 4.57 45.23
N GLN A 77 1.78 3.82 45.59
CA GLN A 77 1.82 2.37 45.35
C GLN A 77 0.69 1.65 46.10
N GLN A 78 0.43 2.03 47.35
CA GLN A 78 -0.63 1.43 48.16
C GLN A 78 -2.02 1.76 47.60
N VAL A 79 -2.25 3.00 47.15
CA VAL A 79 -3.53 3.42 46.54
C VAL A 79 -3.79 2.72 45.20
N LEU A 80 -2.73 2.40 44.44
CA LEU A 80 -2.81 1.68 43.17
C LEU A 80 -2.87 0.16 43.32
N THR A 81 -2.71 -0.38 44.53
CA THR A 81 -2.72 -1.82 44.77
C THR A 81 -4.08 -2.42 44.38
N GLY A 82 -4.08 -3.50 43.59
CA GLY A 82 -5.28 -4.18 43.10
C GLY A 82 -5.98 -3.50 41.90
N THR A 83 -5.47 -2.37 41.40
CA THR A 83 -6.09 -1.66 40.25
C THR A 83 -5.57 -2.12 38.88
N GLY A 84 -4.43 -2.83 38.86
CA GLY A 84 -3.72 -3.19 37.63
C GLY A 84 -2.95 -2.04 37.00
N LEU A 85 -2.68 -0.98 37.76
CA LEU A 85 -1.97 0.22 37.31
C LEU A 85 -0.66 0.39 38.10
N ARG A 86 0.35 1.00 37.49
CA ARG A 86 1.63 1.35 38.12
C ARG A 86 1.95 2.82 37.92
N ALA A 87 2.69 3.37 38.89
CA ALA A 87 3.23 4.71 38.85
C ALA A 87 4.61 4.73 38.16
N VAL A 88 4.83 5.68 37.26
CA VAL A 88 6.11 5.91 36.56
C VAL A 88 6.53 7.37 36.79
N ALA A 89 7.66 7.58 37.46
CA ALA A 89 8.20 8.92 37.67
C ALA A 89 8.59 9.55 36.32
N THR A 90 8.08 10.76 36.04
CA THR A 90 8.26 11.48 34.76
C THR A 90 9.00 12.82 34.94
N GLY A 91 9.32 13.22 36.18
CA GLY A 91 10.13 14.41 36.49
C GLY A 91 10.22 14.70 38.00
N ASN A 92 10.80 15.86 38.38
CA ASN A 92 11.16 16.20 39.77
C ASN A 92 9.99 16.34 40.77
N ASN A 93 8.74 16.22 40.33
CA ASN A 93 7.59 16.02 41.23
C ASN A 93 6.35 15.49 40.47
N ALA A 94 6.57 14.82 39.34
CA ALA A 94 5.53 14.42 38.40
C ALA A 94 5.53 12.91 38.18
N VAL A 95 4.37 12.28 38.31
CA VAL A 95 4.19 10.84 38.21
C VAL A 95 3.07 10.52 37.23
N ALA A 96 3.37 9.67 36.24
CA ALA A 96 2.38 9.16 35.29
C ALA A 96 1.84 7.81 35.78
N VAL A 97 0.51 7.65 35.82
CA VAL A 97 -0.15 6.37 36.10
C VAL A 97 -0.42 5.67 34.77
N LYS A 98 0.15 4.47 34.59
CA LYS A 98 0.00 3.66 33.38
C LYS A 98 -0.50 2.26 33.76
N SER A 99 -1.07 1.53 32.81
CA SER A 99 -1.39 0.11 33.00
C SER A 99 -0.11 -0.66 33.38
N ALA A 100 -0.22 -1.46 34.43
CA ALA A 100 0.83 -2.41 34.77
C ALA A 100 0.92 -3.43 33.62
N PRO A 101 2.13 -3.80 33.17
CA PRO A 101 2.28 -4.98 32.34
C PRO A 101 1.64 -6.18 33.06
N PRO A 102 1.06 -7.15 32.32
CA PRO A 102 0.67 -8.42 32.92
C PRO A 102 1.83 -8.96 33.77
N PRO A 103 1.57 -9.56 34.95
CA PRO A 103 2.64 -10.14 35.74
C PRO A 103 3.43 -11.09 34.85
N GLU A 104 4.73 -10.82 34.71
CA GLU A 104 5.66 -11.74 34.09
C GLU A 104 5.59 -13.02 34.92
N SER A 105 4.85 -14.01 34.42
CA SER A 105 5.00 -15.37 34.88
C SER A 105 6.44 -15.74 34.59
N ILE A 106 7.23 -15.94 35.65
CA ILE A 106 8.52 -16.62 35.55
C ILE A 106 8.19 -18.06 35.16
N ASP A 107 7.98 -18.27 33.87
CA ASP A 107 7.87 -19.57 33.25
C ASP A 107 9.18 -19.77 32.49
N ASN A 108 10.06 -20.60 33.07
CA ASN A 108 11.34 -20.97 32.48
C ASN A 108 11.06 -21.79 31.20
N GLY A 109 10.84 -21.13 30.07
CA GLY A 109 10.72 -21.81 28.78
C GLY A 109 9.88 -21.14 27.69
N SER A 110 9.20 -20.03 27.95
CA SER A 110 8.34 -19.39 26.94
C SER A 110 8.99 -18.12 26.38
N GLU A 111 9.45 -18.21 25.14
CA GLU A 111 10.06 -17.13 24.36
C GLU A 111 9.23 -15.83 24.46
N SER A 112 9.86 -14.78 25.03
CA SER A 112 9.32 -13.43 25.01
C SER A 112 9.35 -12.91 23.57
N THR A 113 8.21 -13.04 22.88
CA THR A 113 8.05 -12.47 21.55
C THR A 113 7.78 -10.97 21.69
N LEU A 114 8.65 -10.16 21.09
CA LEU A 114 8.49 -8.71 21.08
C LEU A 114 7.16 -8.33 20.41
N PRO A 115 6.51 -7.24 20.86
CA PRO A 115 5.29 -6.76 20.22
C PRO A 115 5.57 -6.46 18.74
N LYS A 116 4.67 -6.94 17.88
CA LYS A 116 4.76 -6.75 16.43
C LYS A 116 4.82 -5.25 16.11
N VAL A 117 5.97 -4.80 15.62
CA VAL A 117 6.14 -3.45 15.08
C VAL A 117 5.54 -3.45 13.67
N THR A 118 4.36 -2.86 13.52
CA THR A 118 3.78 -2.61 12.20
C THR A 118 4.32 -1.28 11.71
N VAL A 119 5.19 -1.33 10.71
CA VAL A 119 5.67 -0.12 10.04
C VAL A 119 4.62 0.26 9.00
N GLU A 120 3.82 1.27 9.30
CA GLU A 120 2.97 1.91 8.30
C GLU A 120 3.85 2.90 7.53
N ALA A 121 4.03 2.64 6.24
CA ALA A 121 4.70 3.59 5.35
C ALA A 121 3.66 4.58 4.83
N ASP A 122 3.73 5.83 5.27
CA ASP A 122 3.04 6.95 4.60
C ASP A 122 3.81 7.27 3.32
N ALA A 123 3.65 6.41 2.30
CA ALA A 123 4.06 6.78 0.96
C ALA A 123 3.02 7.78 0.44
N SER A 124 3.41 9.05 0.30
CA SER A 124 2.60 10.05 -0.42
C SER A 124 2.32 9.66 -1.88
N TYR A 125 2.98 8.62 -2.37
CA TYR A 125 2.84 8.03 -3.69
C TYR A 125 3.21 6.54 -3.60
N ASP A 126 2.22 5.65 -3.62
CA ASP A 126 2.44 4.21 -3.79
C ASP A 126 2.39 3.88 -5.29
N PRO A 127 3.50 3.58 -5.98
CA PRO A 127 3.50 3.24 -7.41
C PRO A 127 2.62 2.02 -7.75
N ASP A 128 2.25 1.21 -6.76
CA ASP A 128 1.35 0.07 -6.92
C ASP A 128 -0.13 0.46 -6.75
N TRP A 129 -0.45 1.65 -6.22
CA TRP A 129 -1.83 2.16 -6.09
C TRP A 129 -2.53 2.25 -7.45
N ALA A 130 -1.81 2.79 -8.44
CA ALA A 130 -2.26 2.96 -9.82
C ALA A 130 -2.52 1.60 -10.49
N LYS A 131 -1.93 0.55 -9.93
CA LYS A 131 -2.03 -0.83 -10.37
C LYS A 131 -2.91 -1.65 -9.41
N ASP A 132 -3.60 -1.07 -8.44
CA ASP A 132 -4.52 -1.83 -7.59
C ASP A 132 -5.71 -2.31 -8.46
N PRO A 133 -6.05 -3.62 -8.47
CA PRO A 133 -7.21 -4.11 -9.21
C PRO A 133 -8.54 -3.43 -8.88
N TYR A 134 -8.66 -2.86 -7.68
CA TYR A 134 -9.85 -2.24 -7.11
C TYR A 134 -9.78 -0.71 -7.06
N ASN A 135 -8.77 -0.11 -7.68
CA ASN A 135 -8.64 1.33 -7.77
C ASN A 135 -9.88 1.95 -8.47
N PRO A 136 -10.67 2.80 -7.79
CA PRO A 136 -11.86 3.43 -8.38
C PRO A 136 -11.53 4.66 -9.24
N ASP A 137 -10.26 5.07 -9.32
CA ASP A 137 -9.89 6.34 -9.92
C ASP A 137 -9.76 6.27 -11.44
N TYR A 138 -10.22 7.35 -12.08
CA TYR A 138 -10.16 7.50 -13.53
C TYR A 138 -8.86 8.16 -13.99
N VAL A 139 -8.16 8.82 -13.06
CA VAL A 139 -6.93 9.57 -13.34
C VAL A 139 -5.73 8.74 -12.89
N LEU A 140 -4.87 8.43 -13.85
CA LEU A 140 -3.56 7.84 -13.58
C LEU A 140 -2.51 8.95 -13.62
N PRO A 141 -1.72 9.15 -12.56
CA PRO A 141 -0.76 10.25 -12.48
C PRO A 141 0.51 10.01 -13.32
N ASN A 142 0.74 8.76 -13.75
CA ASN A 142 1.94 8.35 -14.45
C ASN A 142 1.64 7.69 -15.80
N ALA A 143 2.60 7.76 -16.71
CA ALA A 143 2.55 7.09 -18.00
C ALA A 143 3.94 6.66 -18.46
N THR A 144 4.00 5.62 -19.30
CA THR A 144 5.27 5.11 -19.86
C THR A 144 5.55 5.62 -21.26
N SER A 145 4.52 6.02 -22.02
CA SER A 145 4.65 6.40 -23.43
C SER A 145 5.50 7.65 -23.66
N GLY A 146 5.57 8.57 -22.69
CA GLY A 146 6.29 9.85 -22.88
C GLY A 146 7.81 9.73 -22.87
N THR A 147 8.35 8.83 -22.04
CA THR A 147 9.78 8.77 -21.70
C THR A 147 10.36 7.35 -21.73
N LYS A 148 9.53 6.33 -22.03
CA LYS A 148 9.83 4.90 -21.83
C LYS A 148 10.13 4.51 -20.38
N THR A 149 9.87 5.40 -19.44
CA THR A 149 9.98 5.16 -18.00
C THR A 149 8.67 5.53 -17.33
N ASP A 150 8.36 4.90 -16.20
CA ASP A 150 7.17 5.22 -15.39
C ASP A 150 7.34 6.63 -14.78
N THR A 151 6.85 7.64 -15.50
CA THR A 151 7.11 9.06 -15.22
C THR A 151 5.80 9.78 -14.94
N PRO A 152 5.75 10.69 -13.95
CA PRO A 152 4.58 11.52 -13.74
C PRO A 152 4.21 12.30 -15.01
N ILE A 153 2.92 12.34 -15.33
CA ILE A 153 2.40 13.06 -16.51
C ILE A 153 2.74 14.54 -16.43
N MET A 154 2.72 15.13 -15.23
CA MET A 154 3.12 16.53 -15.02
C MET A 154 4.58 16.83 -15.33
N GLU A 155 5.47 15.83 -15.24
CA GLU A 155 6.90 15.96 -15.54
C GLU A 155 7.22 15.56 -16.99
N THR A 156 6.24 15.01 -17.72
CA THR A 156 6.41 14.57 -19.09
C THR A 156 6.22 15.75 -20.05
N PRO A 157 7.22 16.13 -20.87
CA PRO A 157 7.15 17.29 -21.77
C PRO A 157 6.33 17.02 -23.05
N LEU A 158 5.41 16.05 -23.01
CA LEU A 158 4.57 15.61 -24.11
C LEU A 158 3.13 15.48 -23.63
N ASN A 159 2.17 15.74 -24.53
CA ASN A 159 0.75 15.58 -24.21
C ASN A 159 0.39 14.09 -24.23
N VAL A 160 0.32 13.49 -23.04
CA VAL A 160 -0.09 12.10 -22.82
C VAL A 160 -1.44 12.08 -22.13
N GLN A 161 -2.38 11.32 -22.68
CA GLN A 161 -3.66 11.05 -22.06
C GLN A 161 -3.78 9.56 -21.77
N VAL A 162 -4.06 9.22 -20.52
CA VAL A 162 -4.18 7.82 -20.09
C VAL A 162 -5.65 7.51 -19.82
N ILE A 163 -6.12 6.40 -20.37
CA ILE A 163 -7.43 5.81 -20.10
C ILE A 163 -7.20 4.70 -19.09
N SER A 164 -7.69 4.89 -17.87
CA SER A 164 -7.47 3.93 -16.78
C SER A 164 -8.29 2.66 -16.95
N LYS A 165 -7.85 1.59 -16.28
CA LYS A 165 -8.58 0.32 -16.20
C LYS A 165 -10.03 0.52 -15.74
N GLN A 166 -10.24 1.41 -14.78
CA GLN A 166 -11.55 1.66 -14.22
C GLN A 166 -12.48 2.31 -15.25
N VAL A 167 -11.99 3.27 -16.04
CA VAL A 167 -12.75 3.83 -17.17
C VAL A 167 -13.11 2.75 -18.18
N LEU A 168 -12.15 1.89 -18.56
CA LEU A 168 -12.40 0.79 -19.50
C LEU A 168 -13.48 -0.17 -18.98
N LYS A 169 -13.47 -0.45 -17.68
CA LYS A 169 -14.42 -1.35 -17.01
C LYS A 169 -15.82 -0.74 -16.94
N ASP A 170 -15.92 0.50 -16.47
CA ASP A 170 -17.21 1.17 -16.26
C ASP A 170 -17.90 1.53 -17.58
N GLN A 171 -17.13 1.79 -18.63
CA GLN A 171 -17.64 1.98 -19.98
C GLN A 171 -17.85 0.66 -20.74
N GLN A 172 -17.56 -0.49 -20.11
CA GLN A 172 -17.65 -1.83 -20.70
C GLN A 172 -16.96 -1.91 -22.07
N VAL A 173 -15.77 -1.33 -22.17
CA VAL A 173 -15.00 -1.24 -23.40
C VAL A 173 -14.54 -2.63 -23.84
N ILE A 174 -14.92 -3.01 -25.06
CA ILE A 174 -14.52 -4.28 -25.68
C ILE A 174 -13.60 -4.07 -26.90
N THR A 175 -13.55 -2.87 -27.47
CA THR A 175 -12.72 -2.52 -28.63
C THR A 175 -11.92 -1.22 -28.44
N LEU A 176 -10.89 -1.02 -29.26
CA LEU A 176 -10.00 0.14 -29.14
C LEU A 176 -10.70 1.45 -29.50
N ASP A 177 -11.58 1.44 -30.49
CA ASP A 177 -12.38 2.61 -30.87
C ASP A 177 -13.28 3.09 -29.73
N GLN A 178 -13.88 2.16 -28.97
CA GLN A 178 -14.66 2.48 -27.78
C GLN A 178 -13.78 3.12 -26.69
N ALA A 179 -12.59 2.57 -26.46
CA ALA A 179 -11.62 3.13 -25.49
C ALA A 179 -11.23 4.58 -25.84
N LEU A 180 -11.08 4.86 -27.14
CA LEU A 180 -10.59 6.14 -27.65
C LEU A 180 -11.69 7.17 -27.86
N LYS A 181 -12.97 6.80 -27.75
CA LYS A 181 -14.12 7.68 -28.02
C LYS A 181 -14.13 8.97 -27.19
N ASN A 182 -13.57 8.92 -25.98
CA ASN A 182 -13.51 10.06 -25.05
C ASN A 182 -12.17 10.81 -25.09
N VAL A 183 -11.26 10.44 -25.99
CA VAL A 183 -9.94 11.06 -26.10
C VAL A 183 -10.03 12.25 -27.06
N SER A 184 -9.64 13.43 -26.58
CA SER A 184 -9.70 14.64 -27.39
C SER A 184 -8.72 14.58 -28.56
N GLY A 185 -9.15 15.04 -29.75
CA GLY A 185 -8.32 15.05 -30.95
C GLY A 185 -8.00 13.65 -31.51
N VAL A 186 -8.73 12.62 -31.07
CA VAL A 186 -8.71 11.28 -31.65
C VAL A 186 -10.05 11.02 -32.33
N THR A 187 -10.01 10.58 -33.58
CA THR A 187 -11.22 10.19 -34.32
C THR A 187 -10.99 8.87 -35.02
N THR A 188 -11.96 7.98 -34.93
CA THR A 188 -11.96 6.69 -35.62
C THR A 188 -12.88 6.76 -36.83
N LEU A 189 -12.37 6.38 -37.99
CA LEU A 189 -13.16 6.19 -39.20
C LEU A 189 -13.27 4.69 -39.46
N THR A 190 -14.48 4.16 -39.35
CA THR A 190 -14.81 2.79 -39.73
C THR A 190 -15.34 2.80 -41.15
N ASN A 191 -14.58 2.23 -42.09
CA ASN A 191 -15.04 2.03 -43.46
C ASN A 191 -15.88 0.76 -43.57
N THR A 192 -16.67 0.64 -44.64
CA THR A 192 -17.57 -0.50 -44.92
C THR A 192 -16.86 -1.85 -45.03
N ASN A 193 -15.54 -1.87 -45.24
CA ASN A 193 -14.72 -3.08 -45.35
C ASN A 193 -14.06 -3.48 -44.01
N SER A 194 -14.60 -3.01 -42.87
CA SER A 194 -14.05 -3.27 -41.53
C SER A 194 -12.63 -2.72 -41.30
N ASP A 195 -12.08 -1.92 -42.22
CA ASP A 195 -10.81 -1.21 -42.05
C ASP A 195 -11.02 0.01 -41.14
N ASN A 196 -10.67 -0.13 -39.87
CA ASN A 196 -10.67 0.97 -38.91
C ASN A 196 -9.40 1.81 -39.09
N SER A 197 -9.57 3.05 -39.53
CA SER A 197 -8.50 4.06 -39.54
C SER A 197 -8.61 4.93 -38.30
N LEU A 198 -7.49 5.11 -37.61
CA LEU A 198 -7.39 5.98 -36.47
C LEU A 198 -6.77 7.30 -36.92
N PHE A 199 -7.30 8.43 -36.47
CA PHE A 199 -6.72 9.75 -36.72
C PHE A 199 -6.36 10.42 -35.40
N LEU A 200 -5.13 10.92 -35.30
CA LEU A 200 -4.62 11.67 -34.16
C LEU A 200 -4.24 13.06 -34.65
N ARG A 201 -4.91 14.10 -34.13
CA ARG A 201 -4.74 15.50 -34.57
C ARG A 201 -4.83 15.66 -36.10
N GLY A 202 -5.73 14.91 -36.75
CA GLY A 202 -5.95 14.95 -38.20
C GLY A 202 -4.98 14.11 -39.05
N PHE A 203 -3.96 13.51 -38.46
CA PHE A 203 -3.06 12.58 -39.16
C PHE A 203 -3.57 11.15 -39.01
N GLN A 204 -3.66 10.43 -40.14
CA GLN A 204 -4.02 9.02 -40.12
C GLN A 204 -2.87 8.20 -39.53
N THR A 205 -3.18 7.41 -38.51
CA THR A 205 -2.29 6.47 -37.83
C THR A 205 -2.78 5.05 -38.12
N ARG A 206 -1.92 4.20 -38.69
CA ARG A 206 -2.27 2.79 -39.00
C ARG A 206 -1.57 1.80 -38.07
N THR A 207 -0.82 2.30 -37.09
CA THR A 207 -0.05 1.46 -36.17
C THR A 207 -0.38 1.77 -34.73
N THR A 208 -0.44 0.71 -33.92
CA THR A 208 -0.63 0.80 -32.47
C THR A 208 0.61 0.25 -31.79
N PHE A 209 0.75 0.51 -30.50
CA PHE A 209 1.83 0.00 -29.70
C PHE A 209 1.26 -0.89 -28.61
N ARG A 210 2.04 -1.89 -28.19
CA ARG A 210 1.74 -2.73 -27.04
C ARG A 210 2.95 -2.75 -26.14
N ASN A 211 2.80 -2.28 -24.90
CA ASN A 211 3.91 -2.15 -23.94
C ASN A 211 5.13 -1.43 -24.54
N GLY A 212 4.90 -0.39 -25.35
CA GLY A 212 5.95 0.40 -26.01
C GLY A 212 6.57 -0.23 -27.25
N PHE A 213 6.14 -1.45 -27.64
CA PHE A 213 6.56 -2.08 -28.89
C PHE A 213 5.53 -1.84 -29.99
N ARG A 214 6.00 -1.50 -31.18
CA ARG A 214 5.14 -1.29 -32.33
C ARG A 214 4.45 -2.61 -32.71
N MET A 215 3.14 -2.55 -32.83
CA MET A 215 2.32 -3.56 -33.48
C MET A 215 2.10 -3.05 -34.91
N ASP A 216 2.94 -3.50 -35.84
CA ASP A 216 2.64 -3.26 -37.26
C ASP A 216 1.31 -3.93 -37.58
N GLY A 217 0.40 -3.21 -38.25
CA GLY A 217 -0.94 -3.67 -38.63
C GLY A 217 -0.95 -4.78 -39.68
N SER A 218 0.10 -5.60 -39.72
CA SER A 218 0.33 -6.69 -40.67
C SER A 218 0.18 -8.03 -39.94
N GLU A 219 -0.78 -8.83 -40.42
CA GLU A 219 -0.61 -10.28 -40.60
C GLU A 219 -0.77 -11.28 -39.43
N SER A 220 -1.55 -11.00 -38.38
CA SER A 220 -1.92 -12.10 -37.46
C SER A 220 -3.38 -12.25 -37.08
N ASN A 221 -4.31 -11.61 -37.79
CA ASN A 221 -5.73 -12.02 -38.01
C ASN A 221 -6.55 -10.81 -38.55
N GLY A 222 -6.45 -10.48 -39.85
CA GLY A 222 -7.42 -9.58 -40.49
C GLY A 222 -7.35 -8.09 -40.12
N GLY A 223 -6.22 -7.43 -40.38
CA GLY A 223 -6.13 -6.09 -40.99
C GLY A 223 -6.73 -4.85 -40.31
N SER A 224 -7.52 -4.97 -39.25
CA SER A 224 -8.22 -3.82 -38.67
C SER A 224 -7.77 -3.53 -37.25
N LEU A 225 -7.53 -2.25 -36.97
CA LEU A 225 -7.22 -1.73 -35.64
C LEU A 225 -8.33 -2.00 -34.59
N GLY A 226 -9.47 -2.59 -34.99
CA GLY A 226 -10.58 -3.00 -34.12
C GLY A 226 -10.85 -4.50 -34.02
N HIS A 227 -10.31 -5.34 -34.91
CA HIS A 227 -10.61 -6.78 -34.97
C HIS A 227 -9.37 -7.58 -34.57
N GLY A 228 -9.28 -8.00 -33.30
CA GLY A 228 -8.22 -8.88 -32.80
C GLY A 228 -7.44 -8.39 -31.57
N GLN A 229 -7.57 -7.12 -31.17
CA GLN A 229 -7.02 -6.62 -29.91
C GLN A 229 -8.06 -6.81 -28.80
N GLN A 230 -8.06 -8.00 -28.20
CA GLN A 230 -8.96 -8.34 -27.10
C GLN A 230 -8.67 -7.50 -25.85
N PHE A 231 -9.64 -6.66 -25.44
CA PHE A 231 -9.50 -5.75 -24.29
C PHE A 231 -9.46 -6.44 -22.92
N ALA A 232 -9.71 -7.76 -22.87
CA ALA A 232 -9.66 -8.53 -21.63
C ALA A 232 -8.27 -8.52 -20.95
N ASN A 233 -7.18 -8.35 -21.70
CA ASN A 233 -5.81 -8.30 -21.19
C ASN A 233 -5.22 -6.87 -21.14
N VAL A 234 -6.05 -5.83 -21.25
CA VAL A 234 -5.61 -4.43 -21.22
C VAL A 234 -5.72 -3.90 -19.79
N GLU A 235 -4.64 -3.28 -19.31
CA GLU A 235 -4.63 -2.54 -18.04
C GLU A 235 -5.02 -1.08 -18.30
N SER A 236 -4.37 -0.44 -19.26
CA SER A 236 -4.65 0.94 -19.64
C SER A 236 -4.33 1.19 -21.10
N VAL A 237 -4.89 2.27 -21.64
CA VAL A 237 -4.54 2.77 -22.97
C VAL A 237 -3.93 4.14 -22.81
N GLU A 238 -2.73 4.34 -23.33
CA GLU A 238 -2.01 5.60 -23.29
C GLU A 238 -1.99 6.21 -24.70
N VAL A 239 -2.41 7.47 -24.82
CA VAL A 239 -2.42 8.21 -26.08
C VAL A 239 -1.43 9.35 -25.98
N LEU A 240 -0.32 9.23 -26.69
CA LEU A 240 0.68 10.28 -26.81
C LEU A 240 0.40 11.07 -28.08
N LYS A 241 0.13 12.37 -27.92
CA LYS A 241 -0.24 13.27 -29.01
C LYS A 241 0.95 14.09 -29.46
N GLY A 242 1.28 14.01 -30.74
CA GLY A 242 2.41 14.69 -31.37
C GLY A 242 3.60 13.77 -31.67
N PRO A 243 4.68 14.30 -32.24
CA PRO A 243 5.78 13.49 -32.76
C PRO A 243 6.50 12.69 -31.66
N ALA A 244 6.45 11.36 -31.76
CA ALA A 244 7.10 10.43 -30.80
C ALA A 244 8.26 9.64 -31.41
N ALA A 245 8.69 10.01 -32.61
CA ALA A 245 9.63 9.22 -33.42
C ALA A 245 11.00 9.03 -32.76
N ILE A 246 11.42 9.96 -31.89
CA ILE A 246 12.69 9.90 -31.17
C ILE A 246 12.78 8.62 -30.31
N LEU A 247 11.70 8.25 -29.63
CA LEU A 247 11.68 7.09 -28.73
C LEU A 247 11.16 5.83 -29.43
N PHE A 248 10.21 5.96 -30.35
CA PHE A 248 9.47 4.81 -30.91
C PHE A 248 9.76 4.55 -32.39
N GLY A 249 10.72 5.26 -32.98
CA GLY A 249 11.12 5.08 -34.37
C GLY A 249 10.05 5.57 -35.34
N ARG A 250 9.62 4.73 -36.28
CA ARG A 250 8.63 5.11 -37.29
C ARG A 250 7.24 5.27 -36.63
N VAL A 251 6.88 6.50 -36.28
CA VAL A 251 5.56 6.90 -35.74
C VAL A 251 5.01 8.06 -36.59
N GLU A 252 3.70 8.07 -36.81
CA GLU A 252 3.01 9.13 -37.55
C GLU A 252 3.05 10.48 -36.78
N PRO A 253 3.06 11.64 -37.46
CA PRO A 253 3.20 12.96 -36.81
C PRO A 253 2.10 13.29 -35.78
N GLY A 254 0.92 12.69 -35.94
CA GLY A 254 -0.20 12.82 -34.99
C GLY A 254 0.09 12.24 -33.61
N GLY A 255 1.03 11.28 -33.54
CA GLY A 255 1.44 10.58 -32.33
C GLY A 255 1.12 9.09 -32.38
N MET A 256 0.95 8.50 -31.21
CA MET A 256 0.78 7.06 -31.05
C MET A 256 -0.21 6.69 -29.96
N VAL A 257 -0.78 5.50 -30.10
CA VAL A 257 -1.59 4.85 -29.07
C VAL A 257 -0.86 3.61 -28.59
N ASN A 258 -0.58 3.55 -27.29
CA ASN A 258 0.07 2.44 -26.61
C ASN A 258 -0.92 1.71 -25.71
N ILE A 259 -1.05 0.41 -25.91
CA ILE A 259 -1.88 -0.49 -25.13
C ILE A 259 -0.99 -1.13 -24.08
N VAL A 260 -1.24 -0.82 -22.82
CA VAL A 260 -0.51 -1.39 -21.68
C VAL A 260 -1.26 -2.64 -21.23
N THR A 261 -0.57 -3.78 -21.24
CA THR A 261 -1.18 -5.05 -20.82
C THR A 261 -1.09 -5.25 -19.32
N LYS A 262 -2.01 -6.04 -18.79
CA LYS A 262 -2.01 -6.44 -17.39
C LYS A 262 -0.75 -7.25 -17.04
N GLN A 263 -0.23 -7.06 -15.83
CA GLN A 263 0.99 -7.73 -15.34
C GLN A 263 0.69 -8.68 -14.16
N PRO A 264 1.49 -9.74 -13.94
CA PRO A 264 1.38 -10.58 -12.74
C PRO A 264 1.55 -9.79 -11.44
N ARG A 265 0.85 -10.21 -10.38
CA ARG A 265 0.86 -9.53 -9.06
C ARG A 265 1.07 -10.53 -7.92
N ALA A 266 1.69 -10.06 -6.84
CA ALA A 266 1.87 -10.84 -5.61
C ALA A 266 0.56 -10.98 -4.82
N THR A 267 -0.33 -9.98 -4.89
CA THR A 267 -1.66 -10.09 -4.29
C THR A 267 -2.59 -10.91 -5.20
N PRO A 268 -3.17 -12.03 -4.72
CA PRO A 268 -4.09 -12.83 -5.51
C PRO A 268 -5.32 -12.02 -5.93
N TYR A 269 -5.68 -12.11 -7.21
CA TYR A 269 -6.86 -11.46 -7.76
C TYR A 269 -7.52 -12.35 -8.80
N TYR A 270 -8.85 -12.46 -8.71
CA TYR A 270 -9.67 -13.26 -9.60
C TYR A 270 -10.90 -12.47 -10.02
N SER A 271 -11.24 -12.49 -11.30
CA SER A 271 -12.48 -11.91 -11.80
C SER A 271 -13.08 -12.75 -12.92
N LEU A 272 -14.41 -12.83 -12.89
CA LEU A 272 -15.24 -13.37 -13.95
C LEU A 272 -16.19 -12.26 -14.39
N THR A 273 -16.17 -11.92 -15.66
CA THR A 273 -17.04 -10.90 -16.23
C THR A 273 -17.88 -11.52 -17.34
N GLN A 274 -19.20 -11.39 -17.21
CA GLN A 274 -20.15 -11.75 -18.25
C GLN A 274 -20.83 -10.48 -18.75
N GLN A 275 -20.90 -10.32 -20.07
CA GLN A 275 -21.55 -9.20 -20.73
C GLN A 275 -22.57 -9.72 -21.74
N PHE A 276 -23.71 -9.05 -21.76
CA PHE A 276 -24.81 -9.29 -22.69
C PHE A 276 -25.19 -7.97 -23.35
N GLY A 277 -25.52 -7.95 -24.63
CA GLY A 277 -25.86 -6.72 -25.32
C GLY A 277 -26.61 -6.92 -26.64
N SER A 278 -26.83 -5.81 -27.35
CA SER A 278 -27.51 -5.79 -28.65
C SER A 278 -26.82 -6.69 -29.68
N TYR A 279 -27.60 -7.16 -30.65
CA TYR A 279 -27.15 -8.05 -31.72
C TYR A 279 -26.57 -9.37 -31.19
N ASP A 280 -27.24 -9.96 -30.20
CA ASP A 280 -26.83 -11.23 -29.58
C ASP A 280 -25.37 -11.20 -29.08
N LEU A 281 -24.95 -10.08 -28.48
CA LEU A 281 -23.61 -9.98 -27.91
C LEU A 281 -23.53 -10.80 -26.62
N TYR A 282 -22.71 -11.84 -26.66
CA TYR A 282 -22.34 -12.66 -25.52
C TYR A 282 -20.83 -12.62 -25.34
N ARG A 283 -20.36 -12.06 -24.22
CA ARG A 283 -18.93 -12.02 -23.90
C ARG A 283 -18.63 -12.50 -22.50
N THR A 284 -17.76 -13.49 -22.40
CA THR A 284 -17.27 -14.07 -21.15
C THR A 284 -15.78 -13.78 -21.01
N SER A 285 -15.33 -13.22 -19.90
CA SER A 285 -13.92 -12.92 -19.64
C SER A 285 -13.49 -13.38 -18.26
N ILE A 286 -12.32 -14.01 -18.18
CA ILE A 286 -11.71 -14.56 -16.97
C ILE A 286 -10.33 -13.93 -16.80
N ASP A 287 -10.03 -13.50 -15.57
CA ASP A 287 -8.74 -12.93 -15.18
C ASP A 287 -8.33 -13.49 -13.83
N ALA A 288 -7.15 -14.09 -13.76
CA ALA A 288 -6.59 -14.66 -12.54
C ALA A 288 -5.11 -14.30 -12.42
N THR A 289 -4.67 -13.86 -11.25
CA THR A 289 -3.26 -13.58 -10.96
C THR A 289 -2.95 -13.87 -9.49
N GLY A 290 -1.69 -14.15 -9.19
CA GLY A 290 -1.18 -14.36 -7.85
C GLY A 290 0.25 -14.92 -7.84
N PRO A 291 0.79 -15.23 -6.65
CA PRO A 291 2.07 -15.89 -6.50
C PRO A 291 1.92 -17.41 -6.70
N LEU A 292 2.88 -18.05 -7.37
CA LEU A 292 2.94 -19.53 -7.43
C LEU A 292 3.77 -20.10 -6.26
N THR A 293 4.68 -19.30 -5.71
CA THR A 293 5.60 -19.73 -4.65
C THR A 293 5.34 -18.96 -3.36
N LYS A 294 5.65 -19.56 -2.20
CA LYS A 294 5.37 -18.95 -0.87
C LYS A 294 6.24 -17.73 -0.55
N ASP A 295 7.33 -17.56 -1.29
CA ASP A 295 8.29 -16.46 -1.21
C ASP A 295 7.97 -15.34 -2.21
N ASP A 296 6.84 -15.41 -2.93
CA ASP A 296 6.37 -14.44 -3.93
C ASP A 296 7.36 -14.16 -5.09
N THR A 297 8.38 -15.01 -5.27
CA THR A 297 9.43 -14.83 -6.28
C THR A 297 8.96 -15.14 -7.69
N LEU A 298 7.95 -16.00 -7.84
CA LEU A 298 7.34 -16.34 -9.12
C LEU A 298 5.85 -16.00 -9.11
N LEU A 299 5.44 -15.14 -10.05
CA LEU A 299 4.07 -14.68 -10.20
C LEU A 299 3.45 -15.17 -11.50
N TYR A 300 2.15 -15.48 -11.47
CA TYR A 300 1.38 -15.83 -12.67
C TYR A 300 0.32 -14.78 -12.98
N ARG A 301 -0.01 -14.69 -14.27
CA ARG A 301 -1.27 -14.12 -14.73
C ARG A 301 -1.86 -14.95 -15.87
N MET A 302 -3.16 -15.15 -15.81
CA MET A 302 -3.95 -15.87 -16.80
C MET A 302 -5.15 -15.02 -17.20
N ASN A 303 -5.29 -14.76 -18.51
CA ASN A 303 -6.41 -14.02 -19.08
C ASN A 303 -7.03 -14.80 -20.23
N ALA A 304 -8.34 -15.04 -20.17
CA ALA A 304 -9.10 -15.69 -21.23
C ALA A 304 -10.36 -14.90 -21.53
N SER A 305 -10.78 -14.84 -22.79
CA SER A 305 -12.07 -14.26 -23.15
C SER A 305 -12.66 -14.92 -24.38
N PHE A 306 -13.98 -15.08 -24.38
CA PHE A 306 -14.77 -15.55 -25.49
C PHE A 306 -15.84 -14.52 -25.79
N GLN A 307 -15.97 -14.11 -27.05
CA GLN A 307 -17.01 -13.21 -27.53
C GLN A 307 -17.66 -13.81 -28.78
N SER A 308 -18.99 -13.74 -28.82
CA SER A 308 -19.80 -14.01 -30.00
C SER A 308 -20.85 -12.93 -30.11
N ASN A 309 -21.01 -12.34 -31.30
CA ASN A 309 -22.06 -11.37 -31.57
C ASN A 309 -22.40 -11.28 -33.06
N ASN A 310 -23.65 -10.96 -33.35
CA ASN A 310 -24.09 -10.51 -34.66
C ASN A 310 -23.80 -9.01 -34.82
N THR A 311 -24.07 -8.45 -35.99
CA THR A 311 -23.98 -7.00 -36.22
C THR A 311 -25.33 -6.43 -36.66
N PHE A 312 -25.41 -5.11 -36.76
CA PHE A 312 -26.57 -4.43 -37.35
C PHE A 312 -26.72 -4.70 -38.86
N GLN A 313 -25.68 -5.19 -39.52
CA GLN A 313 -25.72 -5.63 -40.91
C GLN A 313 -26.08 -7.11 -40.96
N ASP A 314 -27.07 -7.44 -41.78
CA ASP A 314 -27.46 -8.82 -42.02
C ASP A 314 -26.27 -9.63 -42.57
N LEU A 315 -26.19 -10.91 -42.17
CA LEU A 315 -25.16 -11.88 -42.57
C LEU A 315 -23.72 -11.62 -42.06
N VAL A 316 -23.49 -10.58 -41.25
CA VAL A 316 -22.18 -10.35 -40.62
C VAL A 316 -22.18 -10.85 -39.17
N LYS A 317 -21.26 -11.76 -38.86
CA LYS A 317 -21.05 -12.35 -37.53
C LYS A 317 -19.61 -12.17 -37.08
N ASN A 318 -19.44 -11.91 -35.78
CA ASN A 318 -18.15 -11.80 -35.14
C ASN A 318 -18.00 -12.89 -34.08
N GLU A 319 -16.91 -13.64 -34.16
CA GLU A 319 -16.50 -14.61 -33.15
C GLU A 319 -15.04 -14.37 -32.83
N ASP A 320 -14.75 -14.31 -31.54
CA ASP A 320 -13.52 -13.70 -31.06
C ASP A 320 -13.04 -14.42 -29.80
N VAL A 321 -11.88 -15.05 -29.88
CA VAL A 321 -11.34 -15.90 -28.80
C VAL A 321 -9.95 -15.43 -28.40
N LEU A 322 -9.79 -15.08 -27.13
CA LEU A 322 -8.49 -14.90 -26.48
C LEU A 322 -8.15 -16.15 -25.68
N TRP A 323 -7.15 -16.89 -26.15
CA TRP A 323 -6.56 -17.97 -25.37
C TRP A 323 -5.73 -17.44 -24.19
N PRO A 324 -5.63 -18.22 -23.10
CA PRO A 324 -4.77 -17.90 -21.97
C PRO A 324 -3.37 -17.51 -22.42
N ARG A 325 -3.01 -16.23 -22.24
CA ARG A 325 -1.61 -15.83 -22.26
C ARG A 325 -1.08 -15.96 -20.85
N SER A 326 -0.27 -17.00 -20.61
CA SER A 326 0.51 -17.11 -19.39
C SER A 326 1.72 -16.19 -19.51
N SER A 327 1.82 -15.19 -18.63
CA SER A 327 3.08 -14.49 -18.40
C SER A 327 3.60 -14.89 -17.01
N ALA A 328 4.87 -15.31 -16.98
CA ALA A 328 5.61 -15.51 -15.75
C ALA A 328 6.49 -14.27 -15.53
N GLY A 329 6.35 -13.66 -14.36
CA GLY A 329 7.18 -12.53 -13.94
C GLY A 329 7.88 -12.87 -12.64
N THR A 330 9.14 -12.48 -12.50
CA THR A 330 9.84 -12.48 -11.21
C THR A 330 9.64 -11.13 -10.55
N SER A 331 9.36 -11.11 -9.25
CA SER A 331 9.34 -9.86 -8.50
C SER A 331 10.77 -9.32 -8.40
N VAL A 332 11.06 -8.17 -9.01
CA VAL A 332 12.31 -7.45 -8.74
C VAL A 332 12.10 -6.64 -7.47
N PRO A 333 12.80 -6.92 -6.35
CA PRO A 333 12.68 -6.10 -5.17
C PRO A 333 13.10 -4.67 -5.52
N ALA A 334 12.24 -3.69 -5.18
CA ALA A 334 12.53 -2.28 -5.41
C ALA A 334 13.93 -1.94 -4.84
N PRO A 335 14.80 -1.22 -5.57
CA PRO A 335 16.11 -0.85 -5.05
C PRO A 335 15.91 -0.02 -3.78
N ARG A 336 16.33 -0.59 -2.64
CA ARG A 336 16.39 0.11 -1.35
C ARG A 336 17.24 1.37 -1.53
N ARG A 337 16.59 2.53 -1.71
CA ARG A 337 17.29 3.82 -1.73
C ARG A 337 17.93 4.02 -0.35
N PRO A 338 19.25 4.23 -0.23
CA PRO A 338 19.86 4.55 1.05
C PRO A 338 19.37 5.92 1.51
N TRP A 339 18.81 5.95 2.71
CA TRP A 339 18.29 7.13 3.39
C TRP A 339 19.44 8.12 3.59
N LYS A 340 19.42 9.25 2.89
CA LYS A 340 20.35 10.36 3.14
C LYS A 340 19.69 11.36 4.08
N TRP A 341 20.16 11.40 5.32
CA TRP A 341 19.90 12.49 6.26
C TRP A 341 20.70 13.72 5.79
N ASN A 342 20.00 14.79 5.37
CA ASN A 342 20.61 16.10 5.22
C ASN A 342 20.45 16.87 6.52
N MET A 343 21.51 16.93 7.32
CA MET A 343 21.62 17.82 8.47
C MET A 343 22.29 19.11 8.00
N SER A 344 21.54 20.21 7.95
CA SER A 344 22.09 21.55 7.74
C SER A 344 22.41 22.14 9.10
N ILE A 345 23.70 22.40 9.34
CA ILE A 345 24.17 23.29 10.41
C ILE A 345 24.51 24.62 9.73
N LYS A 346 24.02 25.71 10.32
CA LYS A 346 24.28 27.10 9.89
C LYS A 346 25.76 27.45 9.95
#